data_AF-A0A4V6LXV8-F1
#
_entry.id   AF-A0A4V6LXV8-F1
#
_cell.length_a   1.000
_cell.length_b   1.000
_cell.length_c   1.000
_cell.angle_alpha   90.00
_cell.angle_beta   90.00
_cell.angle_gamma   90.00
#
_symmetry.space_group_name_H-M   'P 1'
#
loop_
_entity.id
_entity.type
_entity.pdbx_description
1 polymer ?
#
loop_
_entity_poly.entity_id
_entity_poly.type
_entity_poly.pdbx_seq_one_letter_code
_entity_poly.pdbx_strand_id
1 'polypeptide(L)'
;MDNSLRIDYFTVTVKDVPPEEVLEEILLIPQDKFTLNVWGINKYQRHYACSDIKVYFNQVLDKMGVYLELKGQGCRQYEEFMAGNANNWVALVTRLYRYQVNFTRIDIANDIYDKALSVQTLYAYCKRGLCITRAQYMDYHERSILETGERVGETVTIGARGSQQWCVYNKLMEQKGKGKVLDETNAWVRAELRC
;
A
#
# COMPACT_ATOMS: atom_id res chain seq x y z
N MET A 1 -5.95 19.11 9.90
CA MET A 1 -6.13 17.68 9.61
C MET A 1 -5.57 16.88 10.77
N ASP A 2 -6.26 15.83 11.17
CA ASP A 2 -5.82 14.94 12.24
C ASP A 2 -4.93 13.83 11.72
N ASN A 3 -4.04 13.33 12.56
CA ASN A 3 -3.21 12.18 12.21
C ASN A 3 -4.10 10.95 12.00
N SER A 4 -3.74 10.09 11.04
CA SER A 4 -4.56 8.93 10.67
C SER A 4 -3.73 7.69 10.37
N LEU A 5 -4.32 6.53 10.61
CA LEU A 5 -3.75 5.21 10.29
C LEU A 5 -4.61 4.51 9.25
N ARG A 6 -3.96 3.90 8.26
CA ARG A 6 -4.66 3.19 7.18
C ARG A 6 -3.83 2.10 6.54
N ILE A 7 -4.50 1.15 5.89
CA ILE A 7 -3.85 0.16 5.02
C ILE A 7 -3.57 0.81 3.67
N ASP A 8 -2.30 0.81 3.25
CA ASP A 8 -1.83 1.46 2.02
C ASP A 8 -1.31 0.45 0.98
N TYR A 9 -1.28 -0.83 1.34
CA TYR A 9 -1.05 -1.93 0.41
C TYR A 9 -1.53 -3.23 1.06
N PHE A 10 -2.17 -4.10 0.28
CA PHE A 10 -2.62 -5.40 0.76
C PHE A 10 -2.55 -6.43 -0.36
N THR A 11 -1.81 -7.52 -0.13
CA THR A 11 -1.78 -8.65 -1.06
C THR A 11 -1.91 -9.98 -0.35
N VAL A 12 -2.67 -10.86 -0.96
CA VAL A 12 -2.93 -12.21 -0.47
C VAL A 12 -3.13 -13.15 -1.65
N THR A 13 -2.63 -14.37 -1.51
CA THR A 13 -2.94 -15.46 -2.43
C THR A 13 -3.90 -16.42 -1.76
N VAL A 14 -5.05 -16.65 -2.39
CA VAL A 14 -6.06 -17.62 -1.97
C VAL A 14 -5.88 -18.89 -2.80
N LYS A 15 -5.78 -20.05 -2.14
CA LYS A 15 -5.56 -21.34 -2.80
C LYS A 15 -6.88 -22.06 -3.06
N ASP A 16 -6.86 -22.88 -4.10
CA ASP A 16 -7.89 -23.88 -4.40
C ASP A 16 -9.32 -23.33 -4.54
N VAL A 17 -9.45 -22.09 -5.02
CA VAL A 17 -10.72 -21.42 -5.33
C VAL A 17 -10.70 -20.81 -6.73
N PRO A 18 -11.86 -20.71 -7.42
CA PRO A 18 -11.97 -19.92 -8.63
C PRO A 18 -11.84 -18.40 -8.32
N PRO A 19 -11.38 -17.58 -9.28
CA PRO A 19 -11.23 -16.15 -9.06
C PRO A 19 -12.56 -15.43 -8.77
N GLU A 20 -13.68 -15.93 -9.30
CA GLU A 20 -15.03 -15.39 -9.06
C GLU A 20 -15.40 -15.44 -7.57
N GLU A 21 -15.01 -16.50 -6.85
CA GLU A 21 -15.24 -16.61 -5.41
C GLU A 21 -14.44 -15.56 -4.63
N VAL A 22 -13.24 -15.19 -5.09
CA VAL A 22 -12.48 -14.08 -4.50
C VAL A 22 -13.20 -12.74 -4.69
N LEU A 23 -13.88 -12.53 -5.82
CA LEU A 23 -14.64 -11.30 -6.07
C LEU A 23 -15.89 -11.22 -5.17
N GLU A 24 -16.72 -12.25 -5.21
CA GLU A 24 -18.08 -12.17 -4.68
C GLU A 24 -18.18 -12.59 -3.22
N GLU A 25 -17.38 -13.57 -2.76
CA GLU A 25 -17.46 -14.10 -1.39
C GLU A 25 -16.39 -13.50 -0.46
N ILE A 26 -15.22 -13.12 -0.99
CA ILE A 26 -14.13 -12.55 -0.19
C ILE A 26 -14.16 -11.02 -0.20
N LEU A 27 -14.09 -10.40 -1.38
CA LEU A 27 -14.12 -8.94 -1.51
C LEU A 27 -15.53 -8.38 -1.29
N LEU A 28 -16.57 -9.18 -1.57
CA LEU A 28 -17.97 -8.76 -1.60
C LEU A 28 -18.21 -7.66 -2.64
N ILE A 29 -17.57 -7.77 -3.80
CA ILE A 29 -17.74 -6.85 -4.92
C ILE A 29 -18.35 -7.63 -6.09
N PRO A 30 -19.51 -7.20 -6.63
CA PRO A 30 -20.14 -7.86 -7.75
C PRO A 30 -19.20 -7.99 -8.95
N GLN A 31 -19.23 -9.14 -9.63
CA GLN A 31 -18.34 -9.41 -10.77
C GLN A 31 -18.51 -8.40 -11.91
N ASP A 32 -19.70 -7.82 -12.09
CA ASP A 32 -19.99 -6.80 -13.12
C ASP A 32 -19.22 -5.47 -12.93
N LYS A 33 -18.61 -5.25 -11.76
CA LYS A 33 -17.71 -4.12 -11.47
C LYS A 33 -16.29 -4.36 -11.97
N PHE A 34 -15.96 -5.58 -12.42
CA PHE A 34 -14.62 -5.94 -12.87
C PHE A 34 -14.53 -6.08 -14.39
N THR A 35 -13.44 -5.57 -14.94
CA THR A 35 -13.04 -5.82 -16.32
C THR A 35 -12.03 -6.97 -16.38
N LEU A 36 -12.29 -7.96 -17.23
CA LEU A 36 -11.34 -9.05 -17.49
C LEU A 36 -10.21 -8.58 -18.42
N ASN A 37 -8.97 -8.79 -18.00
CA ASN A 37 -7.77 -8.51 -18.77
C ASN A 37 -7.02 -9.81 -19.09
N VAL A 38 -6.66 -10.00 -20.36
CA VAL A 38 -5.99 -11.22 -20.88
C VAL A 38 -4.46 -11.15 -20.83
N TRP A 39 -3.93 -10.43 -19.85
CA TRP A 39 -2.52 -10.36 -19.52
C TRP A 39 -2.33 -10.38 -18.01
N GLY A 40 -1.16 -10.78 -17.54
CA GLY A 40 -0.86 -10.85 -16.11
C GLY A 40 0.60 -10.60 -15.78
N ILE A 41 0.93 -10.80 -14.50
CA ILE A 41 2.26 -10.56 -13.93
C ILE A 41 2.67 -11.78 -13.10
N ASN A 42 3.95 -11.92 -12.77
CA ASN A 42 4.42 -12.93 -11.82
C ASN A 42 3.94 -14.36 -12.15
N LYS A 43 3.92 -14.72 -13.45
CA LYS A 43 3.42 -15.99 -14.01
C LYS A 43 1.90 -16.20 -14.00
N TYR A 44 1.12 -15.25 -13.47
CA TYR A 44 -0.31 -15.20 -13.74
C TYR A 44 -0.57 -14.73 -15.17
N GLN A 45 -1.56 -15.31 -15.82
CA GLN A 45 -1.87 -15.09 -17.23
C GLN A 45 -2.90 -13.99 -17.44
N ARG A 46 -3.80 -13.80 -16.47
CA ARG A 46 -4.98 -12.92 -16.58
C ARG A 46 -5.31 -12.27 -15.24
N HIS A 47 -6.16 -11.26 -15.27
CA HIS A 47 -6.75 -10.72 -14.05
C HIS A 47 -8.08 -10.02 -14.27
N TYR A 48 -8.91 -10.03 -13.22
CA TYR A 48 -10.01 -9.09 -13.07
C TYR A 48 -9.49 -7.79 -12.46
N ALA A 49 -9.97 -6.65 -12.95
CA ALA A 49 -9.63 -5.32 -12.43
C ALA A 49 -10.88 -4.48 -12.16
N CYS A 50 -11.02 -4.01 -10.92
CA CYS A 50 -11.93 -2.93 -10.55
C CYS A 50 -11.05 -1.75 -10.14
N SER A 51 -10.75 -0.88 -11.11
CA SER A 51 -9.71 0.16 -10.99
C SER A 51 -8.36 -0.42 -10.51
N ASP A 52 -7.89 -0.07 -9.31
CA ASP A 52 -6.62 -0.52 -8.72
C ASP A 52 -6.77 -1.76 -7.80
N ILE A 53 -7.96 -2.35 -7.72
CA ILE A 53 -8.19 -3.66 -7.11
C ILE A 53 -8.02 -4.73 -8.20
N LYS A 54 -7.02 -5.60 -8.04
CA LYS A 54 -6.66 -6.59 -9.06
C LYS A 54 -6.69 -8.01 -8.51
N VAL A 55 -7.29 -8.93 -9.27
CA VAL A 55 -7.40 -10.35 -8.92
C VAL A 55 -6.83 -11.17 -10.06
N TYR A 56 -5.58 -11.62 -9.88
CA TYR A 56 -4.80 -12.34 -10.86
C TYR A 56 -5.00 -13.85 -10.74
N PHE A 57 -5.08 -14.54 -11.88
CA PHE A 57 -5.33 -15.97 -11.95
C PHE A 57 -4.83 -16.59 -13.26
N ASN A 58 -4.84 -17.93 -13.32
CA ASN A 58 -4.55 -18.73 -14.51
C ASN A 58 -5.81 -19.47 -14.97
N GLN A 59 -5.93 -19.75 -16.27
CA GLN A 59 -7.14 -20.39 -16.82
C GLN A 59 -7.41 -21.77 -16.25
N VAL A 60 -6.34 -22.52 -16.00
CA VAL A 60 -6.41 -23.81 -15.32
C VAL A 60 -6.13 -23.55 -13.86
N LEU A 61 -6.99 -24.07 -12.99
CA LEU A 61 -6.76 -24.04 -11.55
C LEU A 61 -5.39 -24.69 -11.28
N ASP A 62 -4.45 -23.89 -10.85
CA ASP A 62 -3.08 -24.32 -10.62
C ASP A 62 -2.65 -24.07 -9.17
N LYS A 63 -1.49 -24.60 -8.83
CA LYS A 63 -0.94 -24.49 -7.47
C LYS A 63 -0.61 -23.04 -7.07
N MET A 64 -0.58 -22.09 -8.01
CA MET A 64 -0.36 -20.68 -7.70
C MET A 64 -1.59 -20.07 -7.03
N GLY A 65 -2.80 -20.52 -7.35
CA GLY A 65 -4.05 -20.01 -6.78
C GLY A 65 -4.46 -18.67 -7.38
N VAL A 66 -5.22 -17.88 -6.63
CA VAL A 66 -5.71 -16.56 -7.03
C VAL A 66 -5.01 -15.49 -6.20
N TYR A 67 -4.34 -14.53 -6.87
CA TYR A 67 -3.59 -13.46 -6.21
C TYR A 67 -4.36 -12.15 -6.24
N LEU A 68 -4.77 -11.70 -5.07
CA LEU A 68 -5.41 -10.41 -4.84
C LEU A 68 -4.36 -9.35 -4.51
N GLU A 69 -4.41 -8.22 -5.22
CA GLU A 69 -3.59 -7.03 -4.99
C GLU A 69 -4.45 -5.77 -4.88
N LEU A 70 -4.34 -5.10 -3.74
CA LEU A 70 -4.84 -3.75 -3.51
C LEU A 70 -3.64 -2.83 -3.26
N LYS A 71 -3.34 -1.97 -4.23
CA LYS A 71 -2.35 -0.88 -4.05
C LYS A 71 -2.95 0.22 -3.15
N GLY A 72 -2.20 1.26 -2.81
CA GLY A 72 -2.71 2.35 -1.96
C GLY A 72 -4.03 2.96 -2.44
N GLN A 73 -4.16 3.22 -3.76
CA GLN A 73 -5.44 3.65 -4.33
C GLN A 73 -6.50 2.54 -4.35
N GLY A 74 -6.10 1.28 -4.64
CA GLY A 74 -7.00 0.13 -4.55
C GLY A 74 -7.56 -0.09 -3.15
N CYS A 75 -6.78 0.20 -2.10
CA CYS A 75 -7.23 0.17 -0.71
C CYS A 75 -8.27 1.27 -0.46
N ARG A 76 -8.10 2.48 -1.03
CA ARG A 76 -9.11 3.55 -0.92
C ARG A 76 -10.39 3.19 -1.66
N GLN A 77 -10.28 2.63 -2.85
CA GLN A 77 -11.42 2.17 -3.64
C GLN A 77 -12.17 1.03 -2.94
N TYR A 78 -11.44 0.11 -2.29
CA TYR A 78 -12.06 -0.95 -1.51
C TYR A 78 -12.84 -0.42 -0.30
N GLU A 79 -12.33 0.64 0.34
CA GLU A 79 -13.03 1.31 1.44
C GLU A 79 -14.40 1.88 1.02
N GLU A 80 -14.61 2.22 -0.25
CA GLU A 80 -15.91 2.67 -0.77
C GLU A 80 -16.96 1.54 -0.79
N PHE A 81 -16.53 0.27 -0.80
CA PHE A 81 -17.42 -0.90 -0.71
C PHE A 81 -17.66 -1.36 0.75
N MET A 82 -17.09 -0.65 1.73
CA MET A 82 -17.29 -1.00 3.13
C MET A 82 -18.70 -0.68 3.59
N ALA A 83 -19.27 -1.60 4.37
CA ALA A 83 -20.65 -1.57 4.83
C ALA A 83 -20.70 -1.91 6.33
N GLY A 84 -20.28 -0.96 7.16
CA GLY A 84 -20.25 -1.11 8.62
C GLY A 84 -19.49 -2.36 9.08
N ASN A 85 -20.16 -3.22 9.87
CA ASN A 85 -19.58 -4.48 10.35
C ASN A 85 -19.60 -5.62 9.31
N ALA A 86 -20.39 -5.49 8.24
CA ALA A 86 -20.53 -6.54 7.22
C ALA A 86 -19.32 -6.57 6.29
N ASN A 87 -18.83 -5.40 5.88
CA ASN A 87 -17.66 -5.29 5.02
C ASN A 87 -16.73 -4.19 5.54
N ASN A 88 -15.60 -4.58 6.11
CA ASN A 88 -14.52 -3.70 6.55
C ASN A 88 -13.20 -4.50 6.55
N TRP A 89 -12.07 -3.85 6.87
CA TRP A 89 -10.76 -4.51 6.88
C TRP A 89 -10.70 -5.75 7.79
N VAL A 90 -11.28 -5.69 8.99
CA VAL A 90 -11.31 -6.82 9.93
C VAL A 90 -12.19 -7.94 9.39
N ALA A 91 -13.35 -7.61 8.85
CA ALA A 91 -14.26 -8.59 8.24
C ALA A 91 -13.64 -9.26 7.00
N LEU A 92 -12.93 -8.51 6.15
CA LEU A 92 -12.18 -9.06 5.02
C LEU A 92 -11.14 -10.08 5.47
N VAL A 93 -10.30 -9.71 6.44
CA VAL A 93 -9.28 -10.60 6.98
C VAL A 93 -9.93 -11.83 7.64
N THR A 94 -11.05 -11.65 8.34
CA THR A 94 -11.82 -12.75 8.94
C THR A 94 -12.37 -13.72 7.89
N ARG A 95 -12.86 -13.21 6.74
CA ARG A 95 -13.30 -14.06 5.63
C ARG A 95 -12.12 -14.82 5.02
N LEU A 96 -10.98 -14.16 4.80
CA LEU A 96 -9.77 -14.79 4.27
C LEU A 96 -9.27 -15.95 5.14
N TYR A 97 -9.40 -15.87 6.48
CA TYR A 97 -9.02 -16.97 7.39
C TYR A 97 -9.87 -18.23 7.24
N ARG A 98 -11.00 -18.19 6.51
CA ARG A 98 -11.80 -19.39 6.17
C ARG A 98 -11.20 -20.19 5.02
N TYR A 99 -10.22 -19.63 4.32
CA TYR A 99 -9.57 -20.19 3.15
C TYR A 99 -8.11 -20.55 3.43
N GLN A 100 -7.54 -21.38 2.57
CA GLN A 100 -6.08 -21.56 2.56
C GLN A 100 -5.44 -20.34 1.90
N VAL A 101 -4.87 -19.45 2.71
CA VAL A 101 -4.32 -18.16 2.26
C VAL A 101 -2.86 -17.98 2.61
N ASN A 102 -2.14 -17.28 1.73
CA ASN A 102 -0.81 -16.76 1.99
C ASN A 102 -0.86 -15.22 1.91
N PHE A 103 -0.79 -14.55 3.05
CA PHE A 103 -0.61 -13.09 3.09
C PHE A 103 0.82 -12.78 2.64
N THR A 104 0.94 -12.02 1.56
CA THR A 104 2.25 -11.76 0.93
C THR A 104 2.75 -10.35 1.19
N ARG A 105 1.86 -9.38 1.44
CA ARG A 105 2.24 -8.02 1.81
C ARG A 105 1.13 -7.30 2.53
N ILE A 106 1.49 -6.53 3.56
CA ILE A 106 0.62 -5.51 4.14
C ILE A 106 1.44 -4.26 4.47
N ASP A 107 1.03 -3.12 3.93
CA ASP A 107 1.62 -1.84 4.28
C ASP A 107 0.64 -1.03 5.14
N ILE A 108 1.11 -0.54 6.28
CA ILE A 108 0.34 0.36 7.16
C ILE A 108 0.95 1.75 7.04
N ALA A 109 0.14 2.73 6.63
CA ALA A 109 0.52 4.13 6.55
C ALA A 109 -0.03 4.91 7.74
N ASN A 110 0.84 5.72 8.35
CA ASN A 110 0.51 6.77 9.29
C ASN A 110 0.71 8.12 8.62
N ASP A 111 -0.35 8.90 8.48
CA ASP A 111 -0.29 10.27 8.01
C ASP A 111 -0.25 11.23 9.18
N ILE A 112 0.79 12.06 9.20
CA ILE A 112 1.15 12.93 10.32
C ILE A 112 1.13 14.38 9.83
N TYR A 113 0.23 15.17 10.40
CA TYR A 113 -0.03 16.56 10.01
C TYR A 113 0.40 17.58 11.08
N ASP A 114 0.58 17.12 12.32
CA ASP A 114 0.94 17.94 13.49
C ASP A 114 2.44 18.25 13.62
N LYS A 115 3.26 17.82 12.65
CA LYS A 115 4.73 17.96 12.63
C LYS A 115 5.46 17.18 13.73
N ALA A 116 4.82 16.22 14.38
CA ALA A 116 5.47 15.34 15.36
C ALA A 116 6.61 14.50 14.75
N LEU A 117 6.58 14.27 13.43
CA LEU A 117 7.63 13.59 12.67
C LEU A 117 8.16 14.49 11.55
N SER A 118 9.48 14.48 11.36
CA SER A 118 10.20 15.20 10.30
C SER A 118 11.19 14.26 9.62
N VAL A 119 11.17 14.23 8.28
CA VAL A 119 12.09 13.40 7.48
C VAL A 119 13.54 13.81 7.73
N GLN A 120 13.82 15.12 7.76
CA GLN A 120 15.16 15.65 8.01
C GLN A 120 15.67 15.36 9.42
N THR A 121 14.81 15.49 10.42
CA THR A 121 15.18 15.16 11.81
C THR A 121 15.49 13.67 11.94
N LEU A 122 14.66 12.81 11.34
CA LEU A 122 14.90 11.37 11.33
C LEU A 122 16.22 11.02 10.61
N TYR A 123 16.46 11.61 9.43
CA TYR A 123 17.72 11.43 8.71
C TYR A 123 18.93 11.85 9.56
N ALA A 124 18.88 13.03 10.19
CA ALA A 124 19.94 13.52 11.06
C ALA A 124 20.19 12.58 12.26
N TYR A 125 19.14 12.03 12.85
CA TYR A 125 19.25 11.06 13.95
C TYR A 125 19.88 9.75 13.49
N CYS A 126 19.50 9.24 12.32
CA CYS A 126 20.15 8.07 11.71
C CYS A 126 21.65 8.32 11.49
N LYS A 127 22.03 9.48 10.91
CA LYS A 127 23.44 9.83 10.66
C LYS A 127 24.26 10.00 11.93
N ARG A 128 23.64 10.37 13.04
CA ARG A 128 24.26 10.50 14.36
C ARG A 128 24.29 9.20 15.16
N GLY A 129 23.76 8.09 14.62
CA GLY A 129 23.69 6.82 15.34
C GLY A 129 22.68 6.81 16.50
N LEU A 130 21.69 7.71 16.49
CA LEU A 130 20.68 7.83 17.55
C LEU A 130 19.48 6.89 17.34
N CYS A 131 19.39 6.25 16.18
CA CYS A 131 18.35 5.27 15.86
C CYS A 131 18.84 3.86 16.20
N ILE A 132 18.42 3.33 17.35
CA ILE A 132 18.71 1.95 17.75
C ILE A 132 17.70 1.01 17.07
N THR A 133 18.17 0.15 16.17
CA THR A 133 17.31 -0.72 15.35
C THR A 133 18.00 -2.04 15.01
N ARG A 134 17.22 -3.05 14.58
CA ARG A 134 17.71 -4.30 14.01
C ARG A 134 18.10 -4.17 12.53
N ALA A 135 17.63 -3.13 11.85
CA ALA A 135 17.98 -2.87 10.46
C ALA A 135 19.46 -2.49 10.34
N GLN A 136 20.14 -3.03 9.34
CA GLN A 136 21.56 -2.75 9.09
C GLN A 136 21.78 -1.45 8.32
N TYR A 137 20.81 -1.06 7.49
CA TYR A 137 20.97 0.02 6.52
C TYR A 137 19.80 1.00 6.58
N MET A 138 20.12 2.24 6.24
CA MET A 138 19.18 3.32 5.99
C MET A 138 19.52 3.94 4.63
N ASP A 139 18.51 4.15 3.81
CA ASP A 139 18.58 4.90 2.57
C ASP A 139 17.95 6.27 2.74
N TYR A 140 18.63 7.32 2.28
CA TYR A 140 18.08 8.66 2.17
C TYR A 140 18.02 9.07 0.71
N HIS A 141 16.86 9.52 0.27
CA HIS A 141 16.64 10.02 -1.08
C HIS A 141 16.09 11.44 -1.03
N GLU A 142 16.71 12.34 -1.79
CA GLU A 142 16.28 13.72 -1.96
C GLU A 142 16.11 14.01 -3.46
N ARG A 143 15.05 14.75 -3.80
CA ARG A 143 14.82 15.27 -5.15
C ARG A 143 14.70 16.78 -5.08
N SER A 144 15.45 17.47 -5.93
CA SER A 144 15.44 18.93 -6.04
C SER A 144 15.29 19.38 -7.49
N ILE A 145 14.73 20.58 -7.68
CA ILE A 145 14.66 21.25 -8.99
C ILE A 145 16.07 21.76 -9.33
N LEU A 146 16.60 21.43 -10.50
CA LEU A 146 17.96 21.81 -10.90
C LEU A 146 18.16 23.33 -11.00
N GLU A 147 17.16 24.05 -11.50
CA GLU A 147 17.23 25.49 -11.72
C GLU A 147 17.23 26.29 -10.42
N THR A 148 16.36 25.92 -9.47
CA THR A 148 16.15 26.69 -8.23
C THR A 148 16.86 26.08 -7.02
N GLY A 149 17.29 24.82 -7.10
CA GLY A 149 17.76 24.04 -5.96
C GLY A 149 16.65 23.66 -4.97
N GLU A 150 15.39 24.02 -5.23
CA GLU A 150 14.28 23.75 -4.33
C GLU A 150 14.05 22.25 -4.16
N ARG A 151 14.03 21.78 -2.92
CA ARG A 151 13.71 20.39 -2.60
C ARG A 151 12.22 20.13 -2.77
N VAL A 152 11.92 19.16 -3.63
CA VAL A 152 10.55 18.74 -4.01
C VAL A 152 10.25 17.29 -3.66
N GLY A 153 11.16 16.61 -2.98
CA GLY A 153 10.91 15.26 -2.45
C GLY A 153 12.01 14.83 -1.49
N GLU A 154 11.63 14.13 -0.43
CA GLU A 154 12.55 13.61 0.57
C GLU A 154 11.97 12.34 1.20
N THR A 155 12.82 11.34 1.36
CA THR A 155 12.46 10.04 1.91
C THR A 155 13.62 9.46 2.72
N VAL A 156 13.33 8.96 3.91
CA VAL A 156 14.21 8.07 4.69
C VAL A 156 13.57 6.68 4.69
N THR A 157 14.34 5.66 4.33
CA THR A 157 13.91 4.26 4.44
C THR A 157 14.88 3.53 5.36
N ILE A 158 14.36 2.87 6.39
CA ILE A 158 15.14 2.02 7.32
C ILE A 158 14.74 0.57 7.08
N GLY A 159 15.71 -0.29 6.79
CA GLY A 159 15.50 -1.70 6.43
C GLY A 159 15.61 -1.97 4.92
N ALA A 160 15.68 -3.25 4.54
CA ALA A 160 16.01 -3.68 3.17
C ALA A 160 14.75 -3.99 2.33
N ARG A 161 14.83 -3.70 1.03
CA ARG A 161 13.73 -3.98 0.08
C ARG A 161 13.48 -5.49 0.00
N GLY A 162 12.20 -5.89 0.01
CA GLY A 162 11.79 -7.29 0.05
C GLY A 162 11.77 -7.92 1.44
N SER A 163 12.06 -7.12 2.48
CA SER A 163 11.83 -7.44 3.88
C SER A 163 11.00 -6.32 4.52
N GLN A 164 10.84 -6.36 5.85
CA GLN A 164 10.18 -5.28 6.57
C GLN A 164 10.96 -3.96 6.44
N GLN A 165 10.29 -2.90 5.99
CA GLN A 165 10.88 -1.56 5.86
C GLN A 165 10.01 -0.52 6.53
N TRP A 166 10.65 0.46 7.17
CA TRP A 166 9.99 1.68 7.61
C TRP A 166 10.38 2.83 6.68
N CYS A 167 9.42 3.33 5.91
CA CYS A 167 9.62 4.38 4.91
C CYS A 167 8.91 5.66 5.34
N VAL A 168 9.67 6.72 5.59
CA VAL A 168 9.16 8.02 6.04
C VAL A 168 9.49 9.06 4.99
N TYR A 169 8.48 9.77 4.49
CA TYR A 169 8.67 10.74 3.42
C TYR A 169 7.69 11.90 3.49
N ASN A 170 8.03 12.98 2.79
CA ASN A 170 7.21 14.17 2.73
C ASN A 170 6.05 13.99 1.73
N LYS A 171 4.88 13.61 2.24
CA LYS A 171 3.70 13.33 1.44
C LYS A 171 3.11 14.59 0.81
N LEU A 172 3.22 15.74 1.49
CA LEU A 172 2.81 17.03 0.93
C LEU A 172 3.57 17.33 -0.36
N MET A 173 4.90 17.23 -0.32
CA MET A 173 5.76 17.42 -1.50
C MET A 173 5.43 16.41 -2.60
N GLU A 174 5.22 15.13 -2.26
CA GLU A 174 4.83 14.11 -3.24
C GLU A 174 3.52 14.45 -3.95
N GLN A 175 2.48 14.88 -3.20
CA GLN A 175 1.20 15.23 -3.80
C GLN A 175 1.27 16.53 -4.62
N LYS A 176 2.02 17.54 -4.17
CA LYS A 176 2.27 18.76 -4.95
C LYS A 176 3.01 18.45 -6.25
N GLY A 177 4.01 17.57 -6.21
CA GLY A 177 4.73 17.09 -7.39
C GLY A 177 3.86 16.31 -8.38
N LYS A 178 2.70 15.80 -7.94
CA LYS A 178 1.67 15.19 -8.80
C LYS A 178 0.65 16.20 -9.32
N GLY A 179 0.86 17.50 -9.09
CA GLY A 179 -0.03 18.58 -9.54
C GLY A 179 -1.30 18.72 -8.70
N LYS A 180 -1.38 18.12 -7.49
CA LYS A 180 -2.55 18.29 -6.64
C LYS A 180 -2.51 19.62 -5.89
N VAL A 181 -3.62 20.34 -5.95
CA VAL A 181 -3.87 21.52 -5.12
C VAL A 181 -4.36 21.04 -3.75
N LEU A 182 -3.62 21.39 -2.71
CA LEU A 182 -3.92 21.03 -1.32
C LEU A 182 -4.01 22.32 -0.52
N ASP A 183 -5.16 22.96 -0.61
CA ASP A 183 -5.43 24.16 0.17
C ASP A 183 -5.42 23.79 1.66
N GLU A 184 -4.84 24.67 2.48
CA GLU A 184 -4.78 24.58 3.96
C GLU A 184 -3.87 23.49 4.57
N THR A 185 -3.21 22.64 3.77
CA THR A 185 -2.27 21.63 4.30
C THR A 185 -0.85 22.17 4.43
N ASN A 186 -0.46 22.54 5.65
CA ASN A 186 0.85 23.15 5.94
C ASN A 186 1.97 22.14 6.21
N ALA A 187 1.64 20.91 6.61
CA ALA A 187 2.59 19.83 6.84
C ALA A 187 1.89 18.49 6.62
N TRP A 188 2.56 17.57 5.93
CA TRP A 188 2.07 16.21 5.78
C TRP A 188 3.26 15.29 5.53
N VAL A 189 3.65 14.56 6.57
CA VAL A 189 4.62 13.47 6.52
C VAL A 189 3.85 12.16 6.55
N ARG A 190 4.27 11.19 5.75
CA ARG A 190 3.76 9.82 5.85
C ARG A 190 4.87 8.89 6.31
N ALA A 191 4.54 8.04 7.26
CA ALA A 191 5.35 6.92 7.70
C ALA A 191 4.65 5.61 7.32
N GLU A 192 5.28 4.78 6.49
CA GLU A 192 4.78 3.49 6.04
C GLU A 192 5.61 2.37 6.65
N LEU A 193 4.96 1.46 7.37
CA LEU A 193 5.53 0.16 7.69
C LEU A 193 5.14 -0.80 6.57
N ARG A 194 6.13 -1.24 5.79
CA ARG A 194 5.95 -2.15 4.67
C ARG A 194 6.39 -3.55 5.10
N CYS A 195 5.51 -4.53 5.04
CA CYS A 195 5.74 -5.90 5.53
C CYS A 195 5.59 -6.93 4.43
#